data_AF-A0A3D5ABG0-F1
#
_entry.id   AF-A0A3D5ABG0-F1
#
_cell.length_a   1.000
_cell.length_b   1.000
_cell.length_c   1.000
_cell.angle_alpha   90.00
_cell.angle_beta   90.00
_cell.angle_gamma   90.00
#
_symmetry.space_group_name_H-M   'P 1'
#
loop_
_entity.id
_entity.type
_entity.pdbx_description
1 polymer ?
#
loop_
_entity_poly.entity_id
_entity_poly.type
_entity_poly.pdbx_seq_one_letter_code
_entity_poly.pdbx_strand_id
1 'polypeptide(L)'
;MKVIFNCIAVFIIVFLNSCEDKIDLKLDSVADKYVIVADLHNANTAQMIVINRAVDFSNNSASNPVVGANVVVKNITSGRSYQFVDQSNGEYIMDRMTLREGNSYALSVQMPDGSLYESTCTMPAYVAVDSIGLVRKKTFDEEYIYASLSFLDPPAKENYYKYKI
;
A
#
# COMPACT_ATOMS: atom_id res chain seq x y z
N MET A 1 -60.63 14.82 19.38
CA MET A 1 -59.56 14.84 18.35
C MET A 1 -58.22 15.36 18.86
N LYS A 2 -58.13 16.55 19.49
CA LYS A 2 -56.85 17.11 19.98
C LYS A 2 -56.11 16.24 21.02
N VAL A 3 -56.84 15.58 21.92
CA VAL A 3 -56.25 14.68 22.94
C VAL A 3 -55.65 13.42 22.31
N ILE A 4 -56.34 12.81 21.35
CA ILE A 4 -55.85 11.64 20.59
C ILE A 4 -54.61 12.02 19.77
N PHE A 5 -54.61 13.22 19.15
CA PHE A 5 -53.45 13.74 18.43
C PHE A 5 -52.23 13.95 19.36
N ASN A 6 -52.44 14.47 20.57
CA ASN A 6 -51.38 14.60 21.57
C ASN A 6 -50.84 13.23 22.05
N CYS A 7 -51.71 12.22 22.23
CA CYS A 7 -51.26 10.88 22.60
C CYS A 7 -50.42 10.22 21.49
N ILE A 8 -50.78 10.42 20.22
CA ILE A 8 -50.01 9.91 19.06
C ILE A 8 -48.65 10.62 18.97
N ALA A 9 -48.59 11.93 19.20
CA ALA A 9 -47.33 12.68 19.20
C ALA A 9 -46.37 12.21 20.30
N VAL A 10 -46.87 11.94 21.51
CA VAL A 10 -46.06 11.38 22.61
C VAL A 10 -45.59 9.97 22.28
N PHE A 11 -46.43 9.13 21.65
CA PHE A 11 -46.05 7.78 21.24
C PHE A 11 -44.89 7.80 20.22
N ILE A 12 -44.91 8.70 19.23
CA ILE A 12 -43.86 8.81 18.21
C ILE A 12 -42.50 9.21 18.82
N ILE A 13 -42.48 10.08 19.83
CA ILE A 13 -41.23 10.54 20.48
C ILE A 13 -40.51 9.39 21.19
N VAL A 14 -41.24 8.40 21.70
CA VAL A 14 -40.65 7.24 22.38
C VAL A 14 -39.87 6.35 21.39
N PHE A 15 -40.28 6.27 20.12
CA PHE A 15 -39.61 5.48 19.08
C PHE A 15 -38.42 6.18 18.41
N LEU A 16 -38.13 7.44 18.74
CA LEU A 16 -36.96 8.16 18.22
C LEU A 16 -35.67 7.87 19.00
N ASN A 17 -35.71 7.04 20.04
CA ASN A 17 -34.51 6.59 20.75
C ASN A 17 -33.84 5.47 19.94
N SER A 18 -32.98 5.84 18.99
CA SER A 18 -32.05 4.92 18.36
C SER A 18 -30.99 4.54 19.39
N CYS A 19 -31.17 3.38 20.03
CA CYS A 19 -30.16 2.80 20.90
C CYS A 19 -29.03 2.32 19.99
N GLU A 20 -28.02 3.15 19.78
CA GLU A 20 -26.79 2.74 19.11
C GLU A 20 -25.98 1.87 20.08
N ASP A 21 -25.92 0.56 19.81
CA ASP A 21 -24.94 -0.30 20.46
C ASP A 21 -23.56 0.11 19.95
N LYS A 22 -22.85 0.88 20.77
CA LYS A 22 -21.45 1.20 20.50
C LYS A 22 -20.64 -0.08 20.60
N ILE A 23 -20.16 -0.55 19.46
CA ILE A 23 -19.14 -1.60 19.41
C ILE A 23 -17.82 -0.95 19.83
N ASP A 24 -17.50 -1.06 21.12
CA ASP A 24 -16.21 -0.64 21.65
C ASP A 24 -15.17 -1.74 21.34
N LEU A 25 -14.55 -1.63 20.17
CA LEU A 25 -13.49 -2.54 19.76
C LEU A 25 -12.24 -2.23 20.59
N LYS A 26 -11.87 -3.16 21.48
CA LYS A 26 -10.54 -3.16 22.09
C LYS A 26 -9.52 -3.53 21.04
N LEU A 27 -8.97 -2.52 20.38
CA LEU A 27 -7.91 -2.67 19.40
C LEU A 27 -6.57 -2.71 20.13
N ASP A 28 -5.78 -3.74 19.84
CA ASP A 28 -4.42 -3.82 20.33
C ASP A 28 -3.59 -2.69 19.73
N SER A 29 -2.75 -2.05 20.55
CA SER A 29 -1.74 -1.12 20.05
C SER A 29 -0.74 -1.90 19.20
N VAL A 30 -0.40 -1.33 18.05
CA VAL A 30 0.56 -1.92 17.13
C VAL A 30 1.95 -1.58 17.66
N ALA A 31 2.79 -2.60 17.85
CA ALA A 31 4.20 -2.39 18.14
C ALA A 31 4.81 -1.46 17.07
N ASP A 32 5.60 -0.48 17.51
CA ASP A 32 6.26 0.50 16.65
C ASP A 32 7.16 -0.23 15.63
N LYS A 33 6.64 -0.40 14.41
CA LYS A 33 7.26 -1.17 13.34
C LYS A 33 7.55 -0.27 12.17
N TYR A 34 8.74 -0.42 11.60
CA TYR A 34 9.08 0.20 10.33
C TYR A 34 8.36 -0.51 9.17
N VAL A 35 7.85 0.29 8.25
CA VAL A 35 7.23 -0.12 6.99
C VAL A 35 8.10 0.45 5.87
N ILE A 36 8.81 -0.44 5.18
CA ILE A 36 9.69 -0.10 4.06
C ILE A 36 9.02 -0.61 2.78
N VAL A 37 8.70 0.30 1.86
CA VAL A 37 8.10 -0.03 0.56
C VAL A 37 9.08 0.35 -0.54
N ALA A 38 9.64 -0.66 -1.19
CA ALA A 38 10.55 -0.53 -2.33
C ALA A 38 9.93 -1.18 -3.57
N ASP A 39 8.98 -0.48 -4.20
CA ASP A 39 8.31 -0.92 -5.44
C ASP A 39 9.12 -0.43 -6.65
N LEU A 40 10.24 -1.10 -6.92
CA LEU A 40 11.21 -0.70 -7.92
C LEU A 40 10.95 -1.41 -9.25
N HIS A 41 11.16 -0.72 -10.38
CA HIS A 41 10.93 -1.27 -11.72
C HIS A 41 12.09 -1.00 -12.69
N ASN A 42 12.07 -1.68 -13.84
CA ASN A 42 13.13 -1.63 -14.85
C ASN A 42 13.01 -0.46 -15.85
N ALA A 43 12.09 0.49 -15.64
CA ALA A 43 12.10 1.71 -16.43
C ALA A 43 13.28 2.58 -15.97
N ASN A 44 14.02 3.14 -16.92
CA ASN A 44 15.18 3.98 -16.64
C ASN A 44 14.75 5.41 -16.21
N THR A 45 14.06 5.49 -15.08
CA THR A 45 13.45 6.69 -14.53
C THR A 45 13.89 6.91 -13.08
N ALA A 46 13.41 8.00 -12.47
CA ALA A 46 13.47 8.15 -11.03
C ALA A 46 12.73 6.99 -10.35
N GLN A 47 13.30 6.48 -9.28
CA GLN A 47 12.75 5.43 -8.45
C GLN A 47 12.64 5.94 -7.01
N MET A 48 11.66 5.42 -6.27
CA MET A 48 11.35 5.87 -4.93
C MET A 48 11.22 4.69 -3.96
N ILE A 49 11.74 4.88 -2.76
CA ILE A 49 11.52 3.99 -1.61
C ILE A 49 10.87 4.83 -0.52
N VAL A 50 9.80 4.32 0.09
CA VAL A 50 9.09 5.02 1.16
C VAL A 50 9.31 4.28 2.47
N ILE A 51 9.65 5.03 3.52
CA ILE A 51 9.85 4.50 4.87
C ILE A 51 8.95 5.26 5.84
N ASN A 52 8.06 4.52 6.50
CA ASN A 52 7.16 5.02 7.54
C ASN A 52 7.26 4.15 8.80
N ARG A 53 6.75 4.66 9.92
CA ARG A 53 6.40 3.86 11.09
C ARG A 53 4.92 3.55 11.08
N ALA A 54 4.58 2.34 11.52
CA ALA A 54 3.20 1.97 11.79
C ALA A 54 2.61 2.90 12.86
N VAL A 55 1.37 3.31 12.67
CA VAL A 55 0.61 4.10 13.64
C VAL A 55 -0.56 3.28 14.15
N ASP A 56 -0.94 3.50 15.41
CA ASP A 56 -2.13 2.88 15.98
C ASP A 56 -3.39 3.28 15.20
N PHE A 57 -4.36 2.37 15.14
CA PHE A 57 -5.63 2.61 14.44
C PHE A 57 -6.39 3.83 14.99
N SER A 58 -6.29 4.08 16.30
CA SER A 58 -6.91 5.23 16.97
C SER A 58 -6.17 6.54 16.74
N ASN A 59 -4.97 6.50 16.15
CA ASN A 59 -4.18 7.69 15.87
C ASN A 59 -4.77 8.44 14.67
N ASN A 60 -5.02 9.73 14.84
CA ASN A 60 -5.58 10.59 13.80
C ASN A 60 -4.53 11.04 12.76
N SER A 61 -3.26 10.71 12.97
CA SER A 61 -2.16 10.98 12.04
C SER A 61 -2.03 9.86 11.03
N ALA A 62 -2.35 10.14 9.77
CA ALA A 62 -2.31 9.16 8.67
C ALA A 62 -0.90 8.71 8.26
N SER A 63 0.16 9.37 8.74
CA SER A 63 1.55 9.08 8.38
C SER A 63 2.51 9.44 9.51
N ASN A 64 3.54 8.61 9.69
CA ASN A 64 4.66 8.83 10.58
C ASN A 64 5.96 8.57 9.80
N PRO A 65 6.45 9.55 9.01
CA PRO A 65 7.56 9.36 8.10
C PRO A 65 8.89 9.19 8.84
N VAL A 66 9.78 8.37 8.27
CA VAL A 66 11.11 8.14 8.81
C VAL A 66 12.14 8.86 7.96
N VAL A 67 12.85 9.80 8.57
CA VAL A 67 13.90 10.61 7.95
C VAL A 67 15.28 10.19 8.47
N GLY A 68 16.32 10.48 7.71
CA GLY A 68 17.72 10.25 8.06
C GLY A 68 18.22 8.81 7.91
N ALA A 69 17.46 7.91 7.29
CA ALA A 69 17.93 6.56 7.00
C ALA A 69 18.95 6.58 5.84
N ASN A 70 19.93 5.67 5.89
CA ASN A 70 20.80 5.43 4.75
C ASN A 70 20.26 4.26 3.93
N VAL A 71 19.82 4.54 2.70
CA VAL A 71 19.11 3.59 1.82
C VAL A 71 19.94 3.30 0.57
N VAL A 72 20.34 2.04 0.42
CA VAL A 72 21.16 1.56 -0.70
C VAL A 72 20.52 0.34 -1.35
N VAL A 73 20.46 0.34 -2.68
CA VAL A 73 20.17 -0.85 -3.46
C VAL A 73 21.38 -1.25 -4.28
N LYS A 74 21.85 -2.48 -4.14
CA LYS A 74 23.01 -3.01 -4.86
C LYS A 74 22.58 -4.09 -5.84
N ASN A 75 22.93 -3.94 -7.11
CA ASN A 75 22.85 -5.04 -8.07
C ASN A 75 23.91 -6.09 -7.74
N ILE A 76 23.48 -7.30 -7.39
CA ILE A 76 24.36 -8.37 -6.91
C ILE A 76 25.26 -8.88 -8.03
N THR A 77 24.73 -8.97 -9.26
CA THR A 77 25.44 -9.51 -10.43
C THR A 77 26.59 -8.62 -10.90
N SER A 78 26.38 -7.30 -10.95
CA SER A 78 27.35 -6.32 -11.45
C SER A 78 28.11 -5.58 -10.34
N GLY A 79 27.65 -5.68 -9.09
CA GLY A 79 28.20 -4.96 -7.95
C GLY A 79 27.82 -3.48 -7.88
N ARG A 80 27.10 -2.94 -8.87
CA ARG A 80 26.70 -1.52 -8.91
C ARG A 80 25.72 -1.18 -7.78
N SER A 81 26.02 -0.12 -7.05
CA SER A 81 25.15 0.41 -5.98
C SER A 81 24.39 1.67 -6.43
N TYR A 82 23.18 1.82 -5.92
CA TYR A 82 22.29 2.95 -6.08
C TYR A 82 21.98 3.50 -4.68
N GLN A 83 22.41 4.72 -4.41
CA GLN A 83 22.16 5.43 -3.16
C GLN A 83 20.92 6.30 -3.33
N PHE A 84 19.92 6.12 -2.46
CA PHE A 84 18.74 6.98 -2.47
C PHE A 84 18.95 8.18 -1.54
N VAL A 85 18.41 9.33 -1.93
CA VAL A 85 18.50 10.60 -1.21
C VAL A 85 17.20 10.84 -0.43
N ASP A 86 17.33 11.05 0.88
CA ASP A 86 16.21 11.41 1.76
C ASP A 86 15.62 12.77 1.37
N GLN A 87 14.30 12.80 1.12
CA GLN A 87 13.55 14.02 0.82
C GLN A 87 12.97 14.70 2.07
N SER A 88 13.32 14.22 3.27
CA SER A 88 12.86 14.73 4.58
C SER A 88 11.35 14.59 4.82
N ASN A 89 10.69 13.70 4.09
CA ASN A 89 9.26 13.41 4.19
C ASN A 89 8.97 11.90 4.24
N GLY A 90 9.99 11.06 4.47
CA GLY A 90 9.88 9.60 4.43
C GLY A 90 10.04 8.99 3.03
N GLU A 91 10.14 9.82 1.99
CA GLU A 91 10.49 9.40 0.64
C GLU A 91 11.99 9.50 0.42
N TYR A 92 12.55 8.45 -0.19
CA TYR A 92 13.94 8.36 -0.58
C TYR A 92 13.97 8.18 -2.10
N ILE A 93 14.66 9.07 -2.81
CA ILE A 93 14.61 9.13 -4.28
C ILE A 93 15.98 8.88 -4.89
N MET A 94 16.00 8.11 -5.98
CA MET A 94 17.14 7.96 -6.87
C MET A 94 16.73 8.39 -8.28
N ASP A 95 17.30 9.49 -8.79
CA ASP A 95 16.87 10.13 -10.05
C ASP A 95 17.00 9.23 -11.28
N ARG A 96 18.02 8.37 -11.30
CA ARG A 96 18.28 7.45 -12.40
C ARG A 96 18.77 6.11 -11.90
N MET A 97 17.91 5.12 -12.02
CA MET A 97 18.21 3.73 -11.68
C MET A 97 17.84 2.85 -12.88
N THR A 98 18.81 2.04 -13.32
CA THR A 98 18.58 1.11 -14.42
C THR A 98 18.59 -0.31 -13.86
N LEU A 99 17.40 -0.89 -13.74
CA LEU A 99 17.25 -2.29 -13.39
C LEU A 99 17.09 -3.12 -14.66
N ARG A 100 17.65 -4.32 -14.60
CA ARG A 100 17.63 -5.33 -15.66
C ARG A 100 16.92 -6.56 -15.14
N GLU A 101 16.08 -7.13 -15.99
CA GLU A 101 15.39 -8.40 -15.77
C GLU A 101 16.38 -9.53 -15.49
N GLY A 102 15.99 -10.46 -14.64
CA GLY A 102 16.80 -11.61 -14.24
C GLY A 102 17.96 -11.29 -13.28
N ASN A 103 18.35 -10.02 -13.12
CA ASN A 103 19.33 -9.64 -12.11
C ASN A 103 18.69 -9.58 -10.72
N SER A 104 19.48 -9.93 -9.70
CA SER A 104 19.11 -9.78 -8.30
C SER A 104 19.66 -8.49 -7.69
N TYR A 105 18.88 -7.87 -6.80
CA TYR A 105 19.19 -6.63 -6.13
C TYR A 105 19.02 -6.81 -4.62
N ALA A 106 20.00 -6.36 -3.85
CA ALA A 106 19.96 -6.32 -2.40
C ALA A 106 19.62 -4.89 -1.94
N LEU A 107 18.57 -4.74 -1.14
CA LEU A 107 18.24 -3.52 -0.41
C LEU A 107 18.91 -3.57 0.95
N SER A 108 19.51 -2.46 1.36
CA SER A 108 20.06 -2.23 2.70
C SER A 108 19.56 -0.87 3.20
N VAL A 109 18.89 -0.87 4.35
CA VAL A 109 18.33 0.32 4.99
C VAL A 109 18.88 0.39 6.41
N GLN A 110 19.78 1.34 6.65
CA GLN A 110 20.33 1.63 7.97
C GLN A 110 19.54 2.78 8.60
N MET A 111 18.80 2.49 9.67
CA MET A 111 17.97 3.45 10.39
C MET A 111 18.81 4.38 11.27
N PRO A 112 18.30 5.59 11.62
CA PRO A 112 18.96 6.51 12.55
C PRO A 112 19.18 5.94 13.96
N ASP A 113 18.33 4.99 14.38
CA ASP A 113 18.44 4.31 15.67
C ASP A 113 19.48 3.17 15.68
N GLY A 114 20.18 2.95 14.55
CA GLY A 114 21.18 1.91 14.40
C GLY A 114 20.64 0.57 13.88
N SER A 115 19.33 0.41 13.72
CA SER A 115 18.74 -0.81 13.18
C SER A 115 19.06 -0.98 11.69
N LEU A 116 19.34 -2.22 11.27
CA LEU A 116 19.62 -2.56 9.87
C LEU A 116 18.52 -3.49 9.33
N TYR A 117 17.97 -3.13 8.18
CA TYR A 117 17.00 -3.93 7.43
C TYR A 117 17.56 -4.28 6.06
N GLU A 118 17.46 -5.56 5.70
CA GLU A 118 17.98 -6.08 4.44
C GLU A 118 16.93 -6.93 3.73
N SER A 119 16.92 -6.84 2.40
CA SER A 119 16.12 -7.72 1.57
C SER A 119 16.81 -7.99 0.24
N THR A 120 16.41 -9.06 -0.45
CA THR A 120 16.89 -9.36 -1.79
C THR A 120 15.72 -9.72 -2.68
N CYS A 121 15.70 -9.16 -3.89
CA CYS A 121 14.66 -9.43 -4.88
C CYS A 121 15.30 -9.57 -6.28
N THR A 122 14.76 -10.46 -7.09
CA THR A 122 15.15 -10.62 -8.49
C THR A 122 14.13 -9.91 -9.37
N MET A 123 14.60 -9.05 -10.27
CA MET A 123 13.72 -8.35 -11.21
C MET A 123 13.06 -9.38 -12.12
N PRO A 124 11.72 -9.54 -12.10
CA PRO A 124 11.04 -10.50 -12.95
C PRO A 124 11.20 -10.12 -14.42
N ALA A 125 10.98 -11.09 -15.30
CA ALA A 125 10.87 -10.82 -16.73
C ALA A 125 9.58 -10.04 -17.02
N TYR A 126 9.63 -9.11 -17.96
CA TYR A 126 8.43 -8.36 -18.35
C TYR A 126 7.43 -9.29 -19.04
N VAL A 127 6.17 -9.20 -18.62
CA VAL A 127 5.03 -9.89 -19.24
C VAL A 127 4.17 -8.82 -19.91
N ALA A 128 4.09 -8.87 -21.24
CA ALA A 128 3.33 -7.92 -22.02
C ALA A 128 1.83 -8.12 -21.80
N VAL A 129 1.09 -7.03 -21.71
CA VAL A 129 -0.37 -7.06 -21.74
C VAL A 129 -0.83 -7.24 -23.17
N ASP A 130 -1.59 -8.29 -23.44
CA ASP A 130 -2.10 -8.61 -24.79
C ASP A 130 -3.31 -7.74 -25.15
N SER A 131 -4.23 -7.55 -24.19
CA SER A 131 -5.40 -6.70 -24.40
C SER A 131 -5.94 -6.11 -23.09
N ILE A 132 -6.60 -4.96 -23.23
CA ILE A 132 -7.30 -4.25 -22.16
C ILE A 132 -8.78 -4.24 -22.50
N GLY A 133 -9.62 -4.60 -21.54
CA GLY A 133 -11.07 -4.64 -21.68
C GLY A 133 -11.78 -4.07 -20.46
N LEU A 134 -13.11 -4.03 -20.56
CA LEU A 134 -13.99 -3.68 -19.45
C LEU A 134 -14.89 -4.87 -19.15
N VAL A 135 -14.98 -5.25 -17.88
CA VAL A 135 -15.84 -6.33 -17.40
C VAL A 135 -16.87 -5.74 -16.46
N ARG A 136 -18.14 -5.97 -16.77
CA ARG A 136 -19.25 -5.63 -15.89
C ARG A 136 -19.45 -6.77 -14.88
N LYS A 137 -19.42 -6.46 -13.60
CA LYS A 137 -19.80 -7.41 -12.55
C LYS A 137 -20.90 -6.81 -11.70
N LYS A 138 -21.91 -7.63 -11.42
CA LYS A 138 -22.99 -7.28 -10.51
C LYS A 138 -22.59 -7.72 -9.10
N THR A 139 -22.62 -6.79 -8.15
CA THR A 139 -22.41 -7.07 -6.73
C THR A 139 -23.62 -6.51 -5.98
N PHE A 140 -24.41 -7.41 -5.39
CA PHE A 140 -25.76 -7.11 -4.91
C PHE A 140 -26.65 -6.55 -6.04
N ASP A 141 -27.26 -5.38 -5.87
CA ASP A 141 -28.13 -4.74 -6.86
C ASP A 141 -27.40 -3.72 -7.74
N GLU A 142 -26.09 -3.53 -7.53
CA GLU A 142 -25.29 -2.55 -8.26
C GLU A 142 -24.42 -3.24 -9.32
N GLU A 143 -24.31 -2.61 -10.48
CA GLU A 143 -23.40 -3.02 -11.55
C GLU A 143 -22.16 -2.15 -11.55
N TYR A 144 -21.00 -2.79 -11.49
CA TYR A 144 -19.70 -2.14 -11.50
C TYR A 144 -18.93 -2.50 -12.77
N ILE A 145 -18.26 -1.50 -13.33
CA ILE A 145 -17.37 -1.67 -14.48
C ILE A 145 -15.93 -1.74 -13.97
N TYR A 146 -15.25 -2.84 -14.26
CA TYR A 146 -13.85 -3.03 -13.93
C TYR A 146 -13.00 -3.04 -15.19
N ALA A 147 -11.84 -2.39 -15.14
CA ALA A 147 -10.80 -2.64 -16.13
C ALA A 147 -10.26 -4.07 -15.97
N SER A 148 -10.02 -4.73 -17.10
CA SER A 148 -9.50 -6.09 -17.18
C SER A 148 -8.30 -6.12 -18.11
N LEU A 149 -7.27 -6.84 -17.70
CA LEU A 149 -6.04 -7.05 -18.47
C LEU A 149 -5.98 -8.54 -18.80
N SER A 150 -5.75 -8.86 -20.07
CA SER A 150 -5.46 -10.22 -20.53
C SER A 150 -4.01 -10.29 -20.99
N PHE A 151 -3.31 -11.34 -20.59
CA PHE A 151 -1.92 -11.60 -20.91
C PHE A 151 -1.63 -13.09 -20.76
N LEU A 152 -0.60 -13.56 -21.44
CA LEU A 152 -0.12 -14.92 -21.28
C LEU A 152 0.82 -15.03 -20.07
N ASP A 153 0.36 -15.68 -18.99
CA ASP A 153 1.23 -16.01 -17.84
C ASP A 153 2.24 -17.10 -18.24
N PRO A 154 3.56 -16.84 -18.13
CA PRO A 154 4.57 -17.83 -18.52
C PRO A 154 4.43 -19.14 -17.75
N PRO A 155 4.40 -20.31 -18.43
CA PRO A 155 4.24 -21.60 -17.75
C PRO A 155 5.44 -21.89 -16.86
N ALA A 156 5.16 -22.59 -15.75
CA ALA A 156 6.17 -23.04 -14.77
C ALA A 156 7.01 -21.90 -14.14
N LYS A 157 6.46 -20.67 -14.07
CA LYS A 157 7.00 -19.57 -13.26
C LYS A 157 5.98 -19.17 -12.21
N GLU A 158 6.41 -19.08 -10.95
CA GLU A 158 5.58 -18.53 -9.87
C GLU A 158 5.60 -17.00 -9.95
N ASN A 159 4.62 -16.43 -10.64
CA ASN A 159 4.44 -14.99 -10.75
C ASN A 159 3.23 -14.53 -9.94
N TYR A 160 3.35 -13.35 -9.33
CA TYR A 160 2.25 -12.66 -8.67
C TYR A 160 2.13 -11.27 -9.30
N TYR A 161 0.94 -10.92 -9.77
CA TYR A 161 0.71 -9.69 -10.51
C TYR A 161 -0.13 -8.71 -9.68
N LYS A 162 0.37 -7.48 -9.56
CA LYS A 162 -0.34 -6.34 -8.97
C LYS A 162 -0.46 -5.26 -10.03
N TYR A 163 -1.67 -4.80 -10.29
CA TYR A 163 -1.93 -3.69 -11.18
C TYR A 163 -2.31 -2.47 -10.36
N LYS A 164 -1.72 -1.33 -10.71
CA LYS A 164 -2.16 -0.03 -10.22
C LYS A 164 -2.83 0.66 -11.41
N ILE A 165 -4.15 0.81 -11.32
CA ILE A 165 -5.00 1.46 -12.32
C ILE A 165 -5.30 2.87 -11.81
#